data_AF-A0A817CUZ8-F1
#
_entry.id   AF-A0A817CUZ8-F1
#
_cell.length_a   1.000
_cell.length_b   1.000
_cell.length_c   1.000
_cell.angle_alpha   90.00
_cell.angle_beta   90.00
_cell.angle_gamma   90.00
#
_symmetry.space_group_name_H-M   'P 1'
#
loop_
_entity.id
_entity.type
_entity.pdbx_description
1 polymer ?
#
loop_
_entity_poly.entity_id
_entity_poly.type
_entity_poly.pdbx_seq_one_letter_code
_entity_poly.pdbx_strand_id
1 'polypeptide(L)'
;MGFLVRLHSPFLFNPSTGLWITYDDVQSINIKNNYIKQYNLGGAFFWELSSDRQAELIDATFNALNNGIQPPPVITSAASSL
;
A
#
# COMPACT_ATOMS: atom_id res chain seq x y z
N MET A 1 -7.49 -13.01 6.96
CA MET A 1 -6.81 -11.71 6.82
C MET A 1 -6.81 -11.05 8.19
N GLY A 2 -5.68 -10.96 8.88
CA GLY A 2 -5.61 -10.38 10.23
C GLY A 2 -4.96 -8.99 10.17
N PHE A 3 -5.61 -7.97 10.72
CA PHE A 3 -5.04 -6.63 10.88
C PHE A 3 -4.59 -6.47 12.33
N LEU A 4 -3.28 -6.31 12.59
CA LEU A 4 -2.80 -5.95 13.93
C LEU A 4 -2.96 -4.44 14.09
N VAL A 5 -3.98 -4.03 14.86
CA VAL A 5 -4.44 -2.64 15.07
C VAL A 5 -3.33 -1.68 15.57
N ARG A 6 -2.21 -2.20 16.10
CA ARG A 6 -1.10 -1.35 16.57
C ARG A 6 -0.04 -1.04 15.51
N LEU A 7 0.08 -1.82 14.44
CA LEU A 7 1.20 -1.72 13.50
C LEU A 7 0.81 -1.08 12.15
N HIS A 8 -0.48 -0.91 11.86
CA HIS A 8 -0.98 -0.29 10.61
C HIS A 8 -0.32 -0.85 9.33
N SER A 9 0.18 -2.09 9.38
CA SER A 9 0.89 -2.77 8.31
C SER A 9 0.27 -4.16 8.11
N PRO A 10 -0.03 -4.54 6.87
CA PRO A 10 -0.67 -5.82 6.58
C PRO A 10 0.33 -6.98 6.65
N PHE A 11 -0.20 -8.17 6.92
CA PHE A 11 0.56 -9.40 6.87
C PHE A 11 -0.30 -10.59 6.43
N LEU A 12 0.34 -11.60 5.86
CA LEU A 12 -0.21 -12.92 5.60
C LEU A 12 0.43 -13.92 6.55
N PHE A 13 -0.36 -14.83 7.10
CA PHE A 13 0.11 -15.91 7.96
C PHE A 13 -0.52 -17.23 7.54
N ASN A 14 0.32 -18.25 7.36
CA ASN A 14 -0.12 -19.62 7.11
C ASN A 14 0.17 -20.48 8.36
N PRO A 15 -0.86 -20.90 9.12
CA PRO A 15 -0.67 -21.64 10.36
C PRO A 15 -0.12 -23.06 10.16
N SER A 16 -0.35 -23.68 9.00
CA SER A 16 0.10 -25.04 8.72
C SER A 16 1.60 -25.12 8.41
N THR A 17 2.17 -24.07 7.83
CA THR A 17 3.61 -23.97 7.50
C THR A 17 4.39 -23.07 8.46
N GLY A 18 3.69 -22.26 9.25
CA GLY A 18 4.30 -21.22 10.08
C GLY A 18 4.83 -20.02 9.27
N LEU A 19 4.55 -19.95 7.96
CA LEU A 19 5.05 -18.88 7.10
C LEU A 19 4.32 -17.56 7.40
N TRP A 20 5.11 -16.51 7.62
CA TRP A 20 4.63 -15.15 7.85
C TRP A 20 5.28 -14.18 6.85
N ILE A 21 4.46 -13.39 6.17
CA ILE A 21 4.90 -12.42 5.15
C ILE A 21 4.29 -11.07 5.49
N THR A 22 5.12 -10.07 5.75
CA THR A 22 4.71 -8.66 5.86
C THR A 22 4.85 -7.97 4.51
N TYR A 23 3.95 -7.07 4.21
CA TYR A 23 3.97 -6.30 2.97
C TYR A 23 3.37 -4.91 3.19
N ASP A 24 3.39 -4.08 2.16
CA ASP A 24 2.64 -2.83 2.11
C ASP A 24 1.47 -2.97 1.14
N ASP A 25 0.35 -2.35 1.50
CA ASP A 25 -0.81 -2.17 0.64
C ASP A 25 -1.12 -0.66 0.53
N VAL A 26 -2.13 -0.32 -0.27
CA VAL A 26 -2.56 1.08 -0.43
C VAL A 26 -2.92 1.73 0.90
N GLN A 27 -3.48 0.98 1.85
CA GLN A 27 -3.85 1.52 3.15
C GLN A 27 -2.61 1.87 3.99
N SER A 28 -1.63 0.97 4.11
CA SER A 28 -0.40 1.24 4.85
C SER A 28 0.42 2.36 4.20
N ILE A 29 0.46 2.42 2.86
CA ILE A 29 1.09 3.52 2.12
C ILE A 29 0.43 4.86 2.40
N ASN A 30 -0.90 4.93 2.38
CA ASN A 30 -1.62 6.17 2.71
C ASN A 30 -1.36 6.65 4.15
N ILE A 31 -1.21 5.73 5.10
CA ILE A 31 -0.83 6.05 6.49
C ILE A 31 0.59 6.63 6.54
N LYS A 32 1.55 6.03 5.82
CA LYS A 32 2.93 6.56 5.72
C LYS A 32 2.95 7.94 5.06
N ASN A 33 2.13 8.18 4.04
CA ASN A 33 2.04 9.49 3.38
C ASN A 33 1.39 10.55 4.27
N ASN A 34 0.41 10.19 5.08
CA ASN A 34 -0.10 11.08 6.12
C ASN A 34 1.00 11.48 7.11
N TYR A 35 1.84 10.52 7.52
CA TYR A 35 2.99 10.80 8.38
C TYR A 35 3.97 11.77 7.70
N ILE A 36 4.32 11.56 6.43
CA ILE A 36 5.18 12.47 5.66
C ILE A 36 4.64 13.91 5.68
N LYS A 37 3.34 14.09 5.42
CA LYS A 37 2.72 15.42 5.45
C LYS A 37 2.66 16.02 6.84
N GLN A 38 2.24 15.23 7.84
CA GLN A 38 2.09 15.69 9.21
C GLN A 38 3.40 16.26 9.78
N TYR A 39 4.52 15.67 9.39
CA TYR A 39 5.85 16.05 9.87
C TYR A 39 6.68 16.83 8.83
N ASN A 40 6.06 17.26 7.72
CA ASN A 40 6.70 18.03 6.64
C ASN A 40 8.04 17.40 6.16
N LEU A 41 8.02 16.08 5.93
CA LEU A 41 9.18 15.34 5.41
C LEU A 41 9.32 15.51 3.89
N GLY A 42 10.51 15.27 3.35
CA GLY A 42 10.83 15.54 1.94
C GLY A 42 10.15 14.62 0.91
N GLY A 43 9.54 13.51 1.33
CA GLY A 43 8.86 12.56 0.45
C GLY A 43 9.05 11.10 0.88
N ALA A 44 8.80 10.18 -0.05
CA ALA A 44 8.98 8.74 0.14
C ALA A 44 9.99 8.18 -0.86
N PHE A 45 10.61 7.06 -0.50
CA PHE A 45 11.49 6.27 -1.36
C PHE A 45 10.97 4.83 -1.45
N PHE A 46 11.12 4.22 -2.61
CA PHE A 46 10.63 2.87 -2.90
C PHE A 46 11.78 1.92 -3.21
N TRP A 47 11.74 0.75 -2.58
CA TRP A 47 12.60 -0.39 -2.88
C TRP A 47 11.72 -1.62 -3.13
N GLU A 48 11.56 -2.09 -4.35
CA GLU A 48 11.96 -1.48 -5.62
C GLU A 48 10.77 -1.53 -6.60
N LEU A 49 10.89 -0.86 -7.74
CA LEU A 49 9.73 -0.61 -8.61
C LEU A 49 9.22 -1.85 -9.35
N SER A 50 10.08 -2.83 -9.66
CA SER A 50 9.69 -4.04 -10.40
C SER A 50 8.74 -4.96 -9.61
N SER A 51 8.75 -4.85 -8.28
CA SER A 51 7.86 -5.57 -7.37
C SER A 51 6.48 -4.91 -7.23
N ASP A 52 6.29 -3.70 -7.76
CA ASP A 52 5.01 -3.01 -7.80
C ASP A 52 4.32 -3.24 -9.16
N ARG A 53 3.65 -4.39 -9.30
CA ARG A 53 3.17 -4.93 -10.58
C ARG A 53 2.28 -3.99 -11.40
N GLN A 54 1.60 -3.04 -10.76
CA GLN A 54 0.70 -2.06 -11.39
C GLN A 54 1.04 -0.61 -11.01
N ALA A 55 2.23 -0.36 -10.44
CA ALA A 55 2.59 0.94 -9.87
C ALA A 55 1.59 1.42 -8.80
N GLU A 56 0.87 0.50 -8.16
CA GLU A 56 -0.25 0.83 -7.27
C GLU A 56 0.23 1.61 -6.04
N LEU A 57 1.37 1.22 -5.47
CA LEU A 57 1.89 1.82 -4.25
C LEU A 57 2.58 3.16 -4.54
N ILE A 58 3.30 3.26 -5.66
CA ILE A 58 3.92 4.52 -6.07
C ILE A 58 2.86 5.54 -6.53
N ASP A 59 1.80 5.13 -7.22
CA ASP A 59 0.69 6.00 -7.62
C ASP A 59 -0.10 6.47 -6.41
N ALA A 60 -0.36 5.58 -5.44
CA ALA A 60 -0.98 5.98 -4.17
C ALA A 60 -0.14 7.05 -3.45
N THR A 61 1.19 6.93 -3.51
CA THR A 61 2.09 7.93 -2.92
C THR A 61 2.11 9.24 -3.67
N PHE A 62 2.24 9.19 -5.00
CA PHE A 62 2.22 10.38 -5.83
C PHE A 62 0.92 11.16 -5.63
N ASN A 63 -0.22 10.47 -5.67
CA ASN A 63 -1.52 11.07 -5.45
C ASN A 63 -1.65 11.61 -4.03
N ALA A 64 -1.27 10.83 -3.02
CA ALA A 64 -1.33 11.31 -1.65
C ALA A 64 -0.54 12.59 -1.48
N LEU A 65 0.72 12.65 -1.91
CA LEU A 65 1.60 13.81 -1.67
C LEU A 65 1.21 15.05 -2.49
N ASN A 66 0.67 14.91 -3.71
CA ASN A 66 0.36 16.04 -4.59
C ASN A 66 -1.13 16.42 -4.63
N ASN A 67 -2.02 15.43 -4.59
CA ASN A 67 -3.46 15.57 -4.86
C ASN A 67 -4.34 15.25 -3.64
N GLY A 68 -3.74 14.80 -2.53
CA GLY A 68 -4.47 14.27 -1.38
C GLY A 68 -4.74 12.77 -1.48
N ILE A 69 -5.07 12.13 -0.34
CA ILE A 69 -5.32 10.68 -0.30
C ILE A 69 -6.58 10.37 -1.10
N GLN A 70 -6.41 9.58 -2.16
CA GLN A 70 -7.50 9.06 -2.97
C GLN A 70 -7.97 7.71 -2.42
N PRO A 71 -9.28 7.41 -2.51
CA PRO A 71 -9.77 6.06 -2.24
C PRO A 71 -9.04 5.06 -3.15
N PRO A 72 -8.89 3.79 -2.72
CA PRO A 72 -8.23 2.77 -3.51
C PRO A 72 -8.75 2.79 -4.95
N PRO A 73 -7.87 2.64 -5.97
CA PRO A 73 -8.32 2.55 -7.35
C PRO A 73 -9.45 1.52 -7.44
N VAL A 74 -10.63 1.97 -7.88
CA VAL A 74 -11.68 1.03 -8.24
C VAL A 74 -11.13 0.28 -9.44
N ILE A 75 -10.66 -0.94 -9.23
CA ILE A 75 -10.41 -1.86 -10.34
C ILE A 75 -11.78 -2.13 -10.93
N THR A 76 -12.19 -1.33 -11.90
CA THR A 76 -13.30 -1.67 -12.78
C THR A 76 -12.84 -2.94 -13.47
N SER A 77 -13.30 -4.09 -12.95
CA SER A 77 -13.02 -5.37 -13.54
C SER A 77 -13.44 -5.28 -15.01
N ALA A 78 -12.47 -5.26 -15.91
CA ALA A 78 -12.61 -5.83 -17.22
C ALA A 78 -12.83 -7.34 -17.01
N ALA A 79 -14.01 -7.69 -16.53
CA ALA A 79 -14.59 -8.99 -16.79
C ALA A 79 -15.05 -8.92 -18.25
N SER A 80 -14.16 -9.23 -19.18
CA SER A 80 -14.51 -9.57 -20.56
C SER A 80 -13.40 -10.41 -21.17
N SER A 81 -13.70 -11.71 -21.36
CA SER A 81 -12.97 -12.77 -22.08
C SER A 81 -11.56 -13.05 -21.55
N LEU A 82 -11.34 -14.14 -20.81
CA LEU A 82 -11.48 -15.55 -21.18
C LEU A 82 -11.80 -16.45 -19.97
#